data_AF-A0A1Q7TDI8-F1
#
_entry.id   AF-A0A1Q7TDI8-F1
#
_cell.length_a   1.000
_cell.length_b   1.000
_cell.length_c   1.000
_cell.angle_alpha   90.00
_cell.angle_beta   90.00
_cell.angle_gamma   90.00
#
_symmetry.space_group_name_H-M   'P 1'
#
loop_
_entity.id
_entity.type
_entity.pdbx_description
1 polymer ?
#
loop_
_entity_poly.entity_id
_entity_poly.type
_entity_poly.pdbx_seq_one_letter_code
_entity_poly.pdbx_strand_id
1 'polypeptide(L)'
;MTNSNEADVRWRGITRPYSSTDVERVRGSLRIEHTLARRGAEKLWQLLQNEDYVAALGALTGNQAMQQVKAGLKAIYVSGWQVAADANLAGQMYPDQSLYPANSVPALVRRINQALQRADQIYHAEGNADIDWFAPIVADGEAGFGGPLNVFELTKAMLEAGAAGVHFEDQLASEKKCGHMGGKVLVPTLTAIKHLIAARLAADVCDVPMILIARTDANAAALLTNDVDERDREFLTGERTPEGFFRVRAGLDQAIARAQSYAPFADMIWCETSEPNLAEAKRFAENLHAKFPDKLLAYNCSPSFNWKRQLDSASIAKFQRELGAMGYKFQFVTLAGFHALNASMFNLARDYRDHGMAAYAVLQEAEFAAE
;
A
#
# COMPACT_ATOMS: atom_id res chain seq x y z
N MET A 1 11.84 -28.12 -6.98
CA MET A 1 10.99 -28.80 -5.97
C MET A 1 11.06 -27.96 -4.72
N THR A 2 10.17 -26.99 -4.57
CA THR A 2 10.01 -26.23 -3.33
C THR A 2 9.49 -27.18 -2.26
N ASN A 3 10.14 -27.19 -1.08
CA ASN A 3 9.74 -28.04 0.04
C ASN A 3 8.25 -27.84 0.35
N SER A 4 7.48 -28.93 0.35
CA SER A 4 6.03 -28.91 0.59
C SER A 4 5.64 -28.26 1.93
N ASN A 5 6.55 -28.19 2.90
CA ASN A 5 6.34 -27.51 4.19
C ASN A 5 6.30 -25.96 4.10
N GLU A 6 7.03 -25.32 3.19
CA GLU A 6 7.05 -23.85 3.11
C GLU A 6 5.83 -23.28 2.38
N ALA A 7 5.38 -23.98 1.33
CA ALA A 7 4.15 -23.63 0.61
C ALA A 7 2.92 -23.68 1.53
N ASP A 8 2.90 -24.66 2.46
CA ASP A 8 1.81 -24.83 3.43
C ASP A 8 1.80 -23.72 4.50
N VAL A 9 2.96 -23.10 4.78
CA VAL A 9 3.05 -21.94 5.69
C VAL A 9 2.62 -20.64 5.00
N ARG A 10 3.08 -20.36 3.77
CA ARG A 10 2.75 -19.11 3.04
C ARG A 10 1.24 -18.93 2.83
N TRP A 11 0.52 -20.02 2.59
CA TRP A 11 -0.92 -19.99 2.26
C TRP A 11 -1.83 -20.31 3.44
N ARG A 12 -1.28 -20.46 4.65
CA ARG A 12 -2.06 -20.75 5.86
C ARG A 12 -3.11 -19.67 6.10
N GLY A 13 -4.37 -20.10 6.23
CA GLY A 13 -5.50 -19.20 6.49
C GLY A 13 -5.91 -18.32 5.31
N ILE A 14 -5.45 -18.63 4.09
CA ILE A 14 -5.86 -17.94 2.86
C ILE A 14 -6.90 -18.77 2.11
N THR A 15 -8.09 -18.20 1.94
CA THR A 15 -9.22 -18.80 1.23
C THR A 15 -9.18 -18.43 -0.25
N ARG A 16 -9.28 -19.46 -1.11
CA ARG A 16 -9.46 -19.32 -2.55
C ARG A 16 -10.79 -19.96 -2.96
N PRO A 17 -11.82 -19.20 -3.34
CA PRO A 17 -13.12 -19.74 -3.76
C PRO A 17 -13.11 -20.16 -5.24
N TYR A 18 -11.98 -20.68 -5.71
CA TYR A 18 -11.77 -21.22 -7.06
C TYR A 18 -10.73 -22.34 -6.97
N SER A 19 -10.75 -23.24 -7.95
CA SER A 19 -9.84 -24.39 -7.98
C SER A 19 -8.52 -24.08 -8.70
N SER A 20 -7.50 -24.91 -8.51
CA SER A 20 -6.28 -24.87 -9.32
C SER A 20 -6.57 -25.11 -10.81
N THR A 21 -7.58 -25.91 -11.13
CA THR A 21 -8.07 -26.13 -12.51
C THR A 21 -8.59 -24.84 -13.13
N ASP A 22 -9.28 -23.99 -12.35
CA ASP A 22 -9.73 -22.68 -12.83
C ASP A 22 -8.55 -21.76 -13.15
N VAL A 23 -7.51 -21.77 -12.31
CA VAL A 23 -6.27 -21.01 -12.55
C VAL A 23 -5.60 -21.46 -13.85
N GLU A 24 -5.36 -22.77 -14.03
CA GLU A 24 -4.72 -23.28 -15.25
C GLU A 24 -5.56 -23.01 -16.50
N ARG A 25 -6.90 -23.03 -16.39
CA ARG A 25 -7.82 -22.75 -17.51
C ARG A 25 -7.64 -21.35 -18.10
N VAL A 26 -7.30 -20.35 -17.27
CA VAL A 26 -7.14 -18.95 -17.72
C VAL A 26 -5.68 -18.52 -17.83
N ARG A 27 -4.72 -19.39 -17.51
CA ARG A 27 -3.27 -19.07 -17.52
C ARG A 27 -2.70 -18.92 -18.93
N GLY A 28 -3.25 -19.63 -19.91
CA GLY A 28 -2.68 -19.73 -21.25
C GLY A 28 -1.62 -20.85 -21.37
N SER A 29 -1.13 -21.08 -22.59
CA SER A 29 -0.25 -22.22 -22.90
C SER A 29 1.23 -22.00 -22.57
N LEU A 30 1.66 -20.75 -22.39
CA LEU A 30 3.03 -20.37 -22.06
C LEU A 30 3.08 -19.68 -20.71
N ARG A 31 3.94 -20.17 -19.81
CA ARG A 31 4.20 -19.52 -18.52
C ARG A 31 5.23 -18.42 -18.70
N ILE A 32 4.84 -17.19 -18.35
CA ILE A 32 5.72 -16.03 -18.35
C ILE A 32 6.30 -15.88 -16.95
N GLU A 33 7.62 -15.81 -16.84
CA GLU A 33 8.29 -15.63 -15.55
C GLU A 33 8.33 -14.16 -15.13
N HIS A 34 7.91 -13.90 -13.90
CA HIS A 34 7.87 -12.55 -13.29
C HIS A 34 8.93 -12.44 -12.19
N THR A 35 10.21 -12.54 -12.56
CA THR A 35 11.35 -12.67 -11.62
C THR A 35 11.35 -11.65 -10.48
N LEU A 36 11.19 -10.35 -10.80
CA LEU A 36 11.21 -9.28 -9.79
C LEU A 36 10.02 -9.38 -8.83
N ALA A 37 8.82 -9.67 -9.34
CA ALA A 37 7.64 -9.81 -8.52
C ALA A 37 7.74 -11.03 -7.59
N ARG A 38 8.21 -12.18 -8.10
CA ARG A 38 8.42 -13.39 -7.30
C ARG A 38 9.45 -13.16 -6.19
N ARG A 39 10.67 -12.73 -6.53
CA ARG A 39 11.74 -12.46 -5.56
C ARG A 39 11.30 -11.40 -4.55
N GLY A 40 10.67 -10.33 -5.00
CA GLY A 40 10.16 -9.26 -4.15
C GLY A 40 9.11 -9.78 -3.16
N ALA A 41 8.12 -10.54 -3.63
CA ALA A 41 7.06 -11.09 -2.77
C ALA A 41 7.61 -12.06 -1.72
N GLU A 42 8.53 -12.95 -2.11
CA GLU A 42 9.19 -13.89 -1.20
C GLU A 42 10.04 -13.16 -0.15
N LYS A 43 10.83 -12.17 -0.57
CA LYS A 43 11.62 -11.33 0.34
C LYS A 43 10.73 -10.53 1.28
N LEU A 44 9.64 -9.94 0.79
CA LEU A 44 8.69 -9.21 1.62
C LEU A 44 8.06 -10.13 2.66
N TRP A 45 7.64 -11.33 2.26
CA TRP A 45 7.13 -12.33 3.22
C TRP A 45 8.14 -12.63 4.32
N GLN A 46 9.40 -12.91 3.96
CA GLN A 46 10.46 -13.18 4.94
C GLN A 46 10.70 -12.02 5.90
N LEU A 47 10.73 -10.78 5.39
CA LEU A 47 10.86 -9.59 6.22
C LEU A 47 9.70 -9.45 7.22
N LEU A 48 8.46 -9.69 6.78
CA LEU A 48 7.27 -9.59 7.64
C LEU A 48 7.25 -10.65 8.75
N GLN A 49 7.87 -11.82 8.53
CA GLN A 49 7.96 -12.88 9.54
C GLN A 49 9.10 -12.67 10.54
N ASN A 50 10.23 -12.10 10.10
CA ASN A 50 11.47 -12.10 10.88
C ASN A 50 11.81 -10.75 11.52
N GLU A 51 11.24 -9.65 11.02
CA GLU A 51 11.47 -8.32 11.58
C GLU A 51 10.38 -7.96 12.60
N ASP A 52 10.72 -7.07 13.54
CA ASP A 52 9.72 -6.48 14.45
C ASP A 52 8.61 -5.79 13.65
N TYR A 53 9.01 -5.03 12.62
CA TYR A 53 8.17 -4.46 11.58
C TYR A 53 9.04 -4.02 10.38
N VAL A 54 8.41 -3.82 9.23
CA VAL A 54 9.03 -3.31 8.02
C VAL A 54 8.53 -1.88 7.77
N ALA A 55 9.44 -0.91 7.84
CA ALA A 55 9.15 0.50 7.55
C ALA A 55 9.38 0.83 6.07
N ALA A 56 8.51 1.66 5.50
CA ALA A 56 8.65 2.17 4.14
C ALA A 56 8.24 3.65 4.03
N LEU A 57 8.75 4.32 2.99
CA LEU A 57 8.39 5.70 2.65
C LEU A 57 7.81 5.73 1.24
N GLY A 58 6.79 6.55 1.01
CA GLY A 58 6.21 6.76 -0.32
C GLY A 58 7.24 7.35 -1.29
N ALA A 59 7.57 6.62 -2.35
CA ALA A 59 8.43 7.05 -3.44
C ALA A 59 7.61 7.33 -4.72
N LEU A 60 7.87 8.47 -5.36
CA LEU A 60 7.26 8.86 -6.64
C LEU A 60 8.27 8.94 -7.80
N THR A 61 9.55 8.64 -7.53
CA THR A 61 10.60 8.53 -8.55
C THR A 61 11.54 7.37 -8.25
N GLY A 62 12.27 6.90 -9.27
CA GLY A 62 13.31 5.88 -9.11
C GLY A 62 14.46 6.32 -8.19
N ASN A 63 14.89 7.59 -8.25
CA ASN A 63 15.98 8.09 -7.40
C ASN A 63 15.56 8.17 -5.93
N GLN A 64 14.31 8.53 -5.63
CA GLN A 64 13.79 8.49 -4.26
C GLN A 64 13.87 7.08 -3.69
N ALA A 65 13.41 6.08 -4.44
CA ALA A 65 13.49 4.68 -4.03
C ALA A 65 14.94 4.19 -3.86
N MET A 66 15.83 4.54 -4.80
CA MET A 66 17.26 4.22 -4.69
C MET A 66 17.87 4.81 -3.42
N GLN A 67 17.60 6.08 -3.10
CA GLN A 67 18.10 6.71 -1.89
C GLN A 67 17.52 6.10 -0.61
N GLN A 68 16.24 5.70 -0.62
CA GLN A 68 15.62 4.98 0.50
C GLN A 68 16.36 3.67 0.80
N VAL A 69 16.72 2.90 -0.24
CA VAL A 69 17.47 1.65 -0.09
C VAL A 69 18.91 1.91 0.34
N LYS A 70 19.58 2.91 -0.25
CA LYS A 70 20.94 3.32 0.15
C LYS A 70 20.99 3.74 1.62
N ALA A 71 19.93 4.38 2.12
CA ALA A 71 19.78 4.77 3.53
C ALA A 71 19.42 3.60 4.48
N GLY A 72 19.23 2.39 3.95
CA GLY A 72 18.99 1.18 4.74
C GLY A 72 17.53 0.77 4.91
N LEU A 73 16.56 1.42 4.24
CA LEU A 73 15.18 0.93 4.25
C LEU A 73 15.06 -0.37 3.45
N LYS A 74 14.31 -1.33 4.00
CA LYS A 74 14.18 -2.69 3.47
C LYS A 74 13.01 -2.87 2.50
N ALA A 75 12.16 -1.87 2.32
CA ALA A 75 10.99 -1.91 1.43
C ALA A 75 10.62 -0.52 0.92
N ILE A 76 9.92 -0.46 -0.21
CA ILE A 76 9.45 0.77 -0.86
C ILE A 76 7.93 0.76 -0.90
N TYR A 77 7.32 1.90 -0.59
CA TYR A 77 5.88 2.11 -0.77
C TYR A 77 5.65 2.98 -2.01
N VAL A 78 4.73 2.57 -2.88
CA VAL A 78 4.30 3.35 -4.04
C VAL A 78 2.88 3.84 -3.81
N SER A 79 2.76 5.15 -3.61
CA SER A 79 1.52 5.82 -3.22
C SER A 79 0.70 6.24 -4.45
N GLY A 80 -0.56 5.81 -4.52
CA GLY A 80 -1.50 6.23 -5.57
C GLY A 80 -1.77 7.74 -5.52
N TRP A 81 -1.82 8.30 -4.32
CA TRP A 81 -1.91 9.76 -4.11
C TRP A 81 -0.73 10.50 -4.74
N GLN A 82 0.51 10.03 -4.55
CA GLN A 82 1.69 10.70 -5.12
C GLN A 82 1.72 10.57 -6.65
N VAL A 83 1.26 9.43 -7.17
CA VAL A 83 1.08 9.24 -8.62
C VAL A 83 0.05 10.22 -9.16
N ALA A 84 -1.11 10.36 -8.51
CA ALA A 84 -2.12 11.35 -8.87
C ALA A 84 -1.55 12.78 -8.88
N ALA A 85 -0.78 13.14 -7.86
CA ALA A 85 -0.24 14.48 -7.71
C ALA A 85 0.85 14.83 -8.74
N ASP A 86 1.80 13.92 -9.02
CA ASP A 86 3.05 14.33 -9.70
C ASP A 86 3.75 13.24 -10.53
N ALA A 87 3.15 12.06 -10.74
CA ALA A 87 3.82 10.96 -11.46
C ALA A 87 2.91 10.09 -12.35
N ASN A 88 1.71 10.57 -12.69
CA ASN A 88 0.79 9.81 -13.53
C ASN A 88 0.99 10.01 -15.03
N LEU A 89 0.43 9.09 -15.81
CA LEU A 89 0.59 9.05 -17.28
C LEU A 89 -0.29 10.07 -18.03
N ALA A 90 -1.22 10.75 -17.37
CA ALA A 90 -1.93 11.86 -17.99
C ALA A 90 -1.12 13.17 -17.93
N GLY A 91 -0.03 13.22 -17.15
CA GLY A 91 0.82 14.40 -17.01
C GLY A 91 0.11 15.58 -16.32
N GLN A 92 -0.97 15.32 -15.59
CA GLN A 92 -1.74 16.32 -14.85
C GLN A 92 -1.48 16.18 -13.35
N MET A 93 -1.58 17.28 -12.61
CA MET A 93 -1.66 17.24 -11.16
C MET A 93 -3.11 16.99 -10.74
N TYR A 94 -3.38 15.83 -10.14
CA TYR A 94 -4.70 15.46 -9.67
C TYR A 94 -4.79 15.38 -8.15
N PRO A 95 -5.97 15.65 -7.57
CA PRO A 95 -6.29 15.15 -6.25
C PRO A 95 -6.43 13.62 -6.27
N ASP A 96 -6.40 13.04 -5.09
CA ASP A 96 -6.47 11.60 -4.91
C ASP A 96 -7.92 11.06 -4.96
N GLN A 97 -8.41 10.91 -6.19
CA GLN A 97 -9.78 10.49 -6.53
C GLN A 97 -9.83 9.53 -7.75
N SER A 98 -8.79 8.71 -7.94
CA SER A 98 -8.72 7.73 -9.06
C SER A 98 -8.90 8.33 -10.47
N LEU A 99 -8.54 9.60 -10.67
CA LEU A 99 -8.71 10.32 -11.94
C LEU A 99 -7.70 9.92 -13.02
N TYR A 100 -6.55 9.40 -12.60
CA TYR A 100 -5.43 9.12 -13.49
C TYR A 100 -5.60 7.79 -14.24
N PRO A 101 -4.91 7.59 -15.39
CA PRO A 101 -4.97 6.33 -16.13
C PRO A 101 -4.51 5.14 -15.27
N ALA A 102 -5.29 4.05 -15.23
CA ALA A 102 -5.08 2.91 -14.33
C ALA A 102 -3.70 2.25 -14.43
N ASN A 103 -2.99 2.41 -15.55
CA ASN A 103 -1.63 1.91 -15.76
C ASN A 103 -0.51 2.84 -15.20
N SER A 104 -0.85 3.92 -14.51
CA SER A 104 0.13 4.89 -13.98
C SER A 104 0.96 4.33 -12.84
N VAL A 105 0.34 3.69 -11.85
CA VAL A 105 1.08 3.07 -10.74
C VAL A 105 1.96 1.91 -11.25
N PRO A 106 1.49 0.99 -12.12
CA PRO A 106 2.37 0.00 -12.75
C PRO A 106 3.58 0.61 -13.48
N ALA A 107 3.40 1.74 -14.17
CA ALA A 107 4.52 2.43 -14.84
C ALA A 107 5.56 2.95 -13.83
N LEU A 108 5.12 3.49 -12.69
CA LEU A 108 6.03 3.92 -11.62
C LEU A 108 6.74 2.73 -10.95
N VAL A 109 6.03 1.62 -10.68
CA VAL A 109 6.65 0.39 -10.15
C VAL A 109 7.78 -0.08 -11.06
N ARG A 110 7.54 -0.11 -12.39
CA ARG A 110 8.56 -0.48 -13.38
C ARG A 110 9.74 0.50 -13.34
N ARG A 111 9.48 1.81 -13.28
CA ARG A 111 10.52 2.85 -13.21
C ARG A 111 11.40 2.70 -11.97
N ILE A 112 10.80 2.39 -10.82
CA ILE A 112 11.53 2.15 -9.58
C ILE A 112 12.42 0.91 -9.71
N ASN A 113 11.87 -0.21 -10.17
CA ASN A 113 12.66 -1.43 -10.40
C ASN A 113 13.83 -1.22 -11.36
N GLN A 114 13.66 -0.42 -12.42
CA GLN A 114 14.75 -0.07 -13.34
C GLN A 114 15.84 0.78 -12.68
N ALA A 115 15.48 1.70 -11.78
CA ALA A 115 16.45 2.50 -11.03
C ALA A 115 17.26 1.64 -10.05
N LEU A 116 16.58 0.74 -9.31
CA LEU A 116 17.24 -0.21 -8.41
C LEU A 116 18.15 -1.17 -9.17
N GLN A 117 17.69 -1.69 -10.32
CA GLN A 117 18.50 -2.53 -11.19
C GLN A 117 19.76 -1.80 -11.69
N ARG A 118 19.66 -0.50 -12.03
CA ARG A 118 20.84 0.27 -12.44
C ARG A 118 21.82 0.45 -11.29
N ALA A 119 21.33 0.73 -10.08
CA ALA A 119 22.18 0.84 -8.90
C ALA A 119 22.92 -0.48 -8.59
N ASP A 120 22.21 -1.61 -8.68
CA ASP A 120 22.78 -2.96 -8.57
C ASP A 120 23.89 -3.20 -9.60
N GLN A 121 23.64 -2.89 -10.88
CA GLN A 121 24.63 -3.05 -11.94
C GLN A 121 25.90 -2.22 -11.71
N ILE A 122 25.76 -1.00 -11.18
CA ILE A 122 26.90 -0.13 -10.87
C ILE A 122 27.73 -0.75 -9.75
N TYR A 123 27.09 -1.10 -8.63
CA TYR A 123 27.78 -1.68 -7.47
C TYR A 123 28.45 -3.01 -7.82
N HIS A 124 27.75 -3.86 -8.56
CA HIS A 124 28.29 -5.13 -9.03
C HIS A 124 29.52 -4.95 -9.93
N ALA A 125 29.50 -3.97 -10.85
CA ALA A 125 30.63 -3.65 -11.71
C ALA A 125 31.84 -3.11 -10.93
N GLU A 126 31.61 -2.43 -9.81
CA GLU A 126 32.62 -1.94 -8.87
C GLU A 126 33.09 -3.01 -7.88
N GLY A 127 32.55 -4.24 -7.96
CA GLY A 127 32.87 -5.34 -7.04
C GLY A 127 32.23 -5.19 -5.65
N ASN A 128 31.24 -4.31 -5.50
CA ASN A 128 30.50 -4.08 -4.26
C ASN A 128 29.20 -4.90 -4.27
N ALA A 129 28.95 -5.64 -3.18
CA ALA A 129 27.72 -6.42 -2.97
C ALA A 129 27.08 -6.13 -1.59
N ASP A 130 27.42 -5.01 -0.95
CA ASP A 130 27.03 -4.67 0.42
C ASP A 130 25.55 -4.30 0.55
N ILE A 131 24.92 -3.86 -0.55
CA ILE A 131 23.53 -3.42 -0.59
C ILE A 131 22.72 -4.37 -1.48
N ASP A 132 21.68 -4.99 -0.93
CA ASP A 132 20.66 -5.68 -1.73
C ASP A 132 19.65 -4.65 -2.29
N TRP A 133 19.97 -4.15 -3.48
CA TRP A 133 19.21 -3.10 -4.17
C TRP A 133 17.78 -3.47 -4.50
N PHE A 134 17.47 -4.75 -4.66
CA PHE A 134 16.12 -5.22 -5.01
C PHE A 134 15.23 -5.27 -3.78
N ALA A 135 14.90 -4.10 -3.22
CA ALA A 135 13.93 -3.97 -2.15
C ALA A 135 12.50 -4.24 -2.67
N PRO A 136 11.66 -4.99 -1.93
CA PRO A 136 10.27 -5.22 -2.30
C PRO A 136 9.46 -3.93 -2.38
N ILE A 137 8.62 -3.84 -3.42
CA ILE A 137 7.71 -2.72 -3.66
C ILE A 137 6.29 -3.12 -3.28
N VAL A 138 5.67 -2.37 -2.37
CA VAL A 138 4.23 -2.45 -2.07
C VAL A 138 3.53 -1.29 -2.76
N ALA A 139 2.58 -1.60 -3.65
CA ALA A 139 1.95 -0.62 -4.53
C ALA A 139 0.45 -0.43 -4.27
N ASP A 140 -0.01 0.80 -4.52
CA ASP A 140 -1.40 1.21 -4.40
C ASP A 140 -2.26 0.73 -5.58
N GLY A 141 -3.22 -0.15 -5.29
CA GLY A 141 -4.22 -0.63 -6.25
C GLY A 141 -5.52 0.18 -6.26
N GLU A 142 -5.61 1.24 -5.45
CA GLU A 142 -6.82 2.04 -5.25
C GLU A 142 -8.01 1.13 -4.89
N ALA A 143 -9.20 1.44 -5.42
CA ALA A 143 -10.35 0.54 -5.46
C ALA A 143 -10.39 -0.32 -6.74
N GLY A 144 -9.30 -0.37 -7.52
CA GLY A 144 -9.17 -1.18 -8.73
C GLY A 144 -9.74 -0.59 -10.01
N PHE A 145 -10.05 0.72 -10.05
CA PHE A 145 -10.49 1.46 -11.25
C PHE A 145 -11.74 0.89 -11.96
N GLY A 146 -12.61 0.18 -11.22
CA GLY A 146 -13.83 -0.38 -11.78
C GLY A 146 -14.28 -1.63 -11.03
N GLY A 147 -14.58 -2.68 -11.79
CA GLY A 147 -15.03 -3.96 -11.24
C GLY A 147 -13.92 -5.02 -11.14
N PRO A 148 -14.27 -6.29 -10.87
CA PRO A 148 -13.31 -7.37 -10.69
C PRO A 148 -12.34 -7.59 -11.86
N LEU A 149 -12.76 -7.35 -13.10
CA LEU A 149 -11.86 -7.46 -14.27
C LEU A 149 -10.81 -6.36 -14.30
N ASN A 150 -11.17 -5.13 -13.90
CA ASN A 150 -10.21 -4.04 -13.76
C ASN A 150 -9.20 -4.34 -12.65
N VAL A 151 -9.65 -4.89 -11.52
CA VAL A 151 -8.78 -5.34 -10.42
C VAL A 151 -7.83 -6.43 -10.87
N PHE A 152 -8.33 -7.42 -11.64
CA PHE A 152 -7.52 -8.51 -12.18
C PHE A 152 -6.40 -7.97 -13.10
N GLU A 153 -6.76 -7.13 -14.09
CA GLU A 153 -5.80 -6.56 -15.04
C GLU A 153 -4.81 -5.61 -14.36
N LEU A 154 -5.26 -4.79 -13.40
CA LEU A 154 -4.36 -3.93 -12.63
C LEU A 154 -3.37 -4.77 -11.83
N THR A 155 -3.83 -5.81 -11.13
CA THR A 155 -2.95 -6.70 -10.37
C THR A 155 -1.92 -7.37 -11.28
N LYS A 156 -2.34 -7.90 -12.42
CA LYS A 156 -1.44 -8.46 -13.43
C LYS A 156 -0.39 -7.43 -13.89
N ALA A 157 -0.80 -6.20 -14.20
CA ALA A 157 0.11 -5.13 -14.61
C ALA A 157 1.12 -4.76 -13.51
N MET A 158 0.72 -4.78 -12.22
CA MET A 158 1.63 -4.56 -11.09
C MET A 158 2.69 -5.67 -11.00
N LEU A 159 2.30 -6.93 -11.18
CA LEU A 159 3.21 -8.08 -11.14
C LEU A 159 4.15 -8.10 -12.34
N GLU A 160 3.66 -7.78 -13.53
CA GLU A 160 4.49 -7.56 -14.72
C GLU A 160 5.50 -6.43 -14.53
N ALA A 161 5.15 -5.40 -13.76
CA ALA A 161 6.06 -4.31 -13.41
C ALA A 161 7.05 -4.67 -12.28
N GLY A 162 6.84 -5.80 -11.58
CA GLY A 162 7.71 -6.28 -10.51
C GLY A 162 7.31 -5.84 -9.10
N ALA A 163 6.02 -5.59 -8.83
CA ALA A 163 5.53 -5.35 -7.46
C ALA A 163 5.62 -6.62 -6.61
N ALA A 164 5.98 -6.46 -5.33
CA ALA A 164 6.01 -7.54 -4.33
C ALA A 164 4.66 -7.72 -3.64
N GLY A 165 3.94 -6.62 -3.45
CA GLY A 165 2.61 -6.60 -2.86
C GLY A 165 1.74 -5.48 -3.40
N VAL A 166 0.43 -5.67 -3.29
CA VAL A 166 -0.58 -4.71 -3.75
C VAL A 166 -1.65 -4.58 -2.68
N HIS A 167 -2.14 -3.36 -2.45
CA HIS A 167 -3.29 -3.13 -1.60
C HIS A 167 -4.51 -2.67 -2.39
N PHE A 168 -5.70 -3.12 -1.97
CA PHE A 168 -6.98 -2.66 -2.50
C PHE A 168 -7.87 -2.17 -1.36
N GLU A 169 -8.60 -1.08 -1.59
CA GLU A 169 -9.53 -0.50 -0.63
C GLU A 169 -11.00 -0.73 -1.00
N ASP A 170 -11.89 -0.62 -0.01
CA ASP A 170 -13.32 -0.91 -0.12
C ASP A 170 -14.19 0.33 -0.41
N GLN A 171 -13.61 1.36 -1.01
CA GLN A 171 -14.33 2.52 -1.52
C GLN A 171 -14.90 2.26 -2.92
N LEU A 172 -15.90 3.05 -3.32
CA LEU A 172 -16.39 3.11 -4.69
C LEU A 172 -15.33 3.80 -5.58
N ALA A 173 -14.85 3.10 -6.61
CA ALA A 173 -13.75 3.59 -7.45
C ALA A 173 -13.98 4.97 -8.10
N SER A 174 -15.21 5.27 -8.53
CA SER A 174 -15.56 6.56 -9.17
C SER A 174 -15.75 7.70 -8.18
N GLU A 175 -15.96 7.40 -6.89
CA GLU A 175 -16.10 8.37 -5.80
C GLU A 175 -14.99 8.15 -4.77
N LYS A 176 -13.85 7.63 -5.24
CA LYS A 176 -12.71 7.32 -4.40
C LYS A 176 -12.18 8.62 -3.82
N LYS A 177 -11.77 8.58 -2.56
CA LYS A 177 -11.07 9.70 -1.92
C LYS A 177 -9.92 9.21 -1.09
N CYS A 178 -8.89 10.05 -0.96
CA CYS A 178 -7.88 9.91 0.08
C CYS A 178 -8.54 9.63 1.44
N GLY A 179 -7.93 8.74 2.22
CA GLY A 179 -8.44 8.27 3.52
C GLY A 179 -8.82 9.37 4.52
N HIS A 180 -8.24 10.55 4.37
CA HIS A 180 -8.41 11.70 5.25
C HIS A 180 -9.43 12.73 4.74
N MET A 181 -10.04 12.51 3.57
CA MET A 181 -11.04 13.41 3.00
C MET A 181 -12.47 12.96 3.35
N GLY A 182 -13.38 13.93 3.50
CA GLY A 182 -14.80 13.67 3.76
C GLY A 182 -15.57 13.16 2.54
N GLY A 183 -16.69 12.47 2.79
CA GLY A 183 -17.59 11.98 1.75
C GLY A 183 -17.08 10.76 1.00
N LYS A 184 -16.33 9.88 1.68
CA LYS A 184 -15.98 8.53 1.19
C LYS A 184 -17.24 7.67 1.11
N VAL A 185 -17.34 6.86 0.05
CA VAL A 185 -18.46 5.96 -0.18
C VAL A 185 -17.93 4.53 -0.23
N LEU A 186 -18.40 3.68 0.68
CA LEU A 186 -18.05 2.25 0.71
C LEU A 186 -18.82 1.48 -0.37
N VAL A 187 -18.19 0.42 -0.89
CA VAL A 187 -18.90 -0.67 -1.57
C VAL A 187 -19.35 -1.72 -0.56
N PRO A 188 -20.34 -2.59 -0.89
CA PRO A 188 -20.71 -3.69 -0.01
C PRO A 188 -19.53 -4.61 0.29
N THR A 189 -19.54 -5.21 1.48
CA THR A 189 -18.48 -6.14 1.93
C THR A 189 -18.21 -7.24 0.89
N LEU A 190 -19.26 -7.80 0.27
CA LEU A 190 -19.16 -8.79 -0.81
C LEU A 190 -18.40 -8.27 -2.04
N THR A 191 -18.58 -7.00 -2.40
CA THR A 191 -17.89 -6.39 -3.55
C THR A 191 -16.40 -6.25 -3.28
N ALA A 192 -16.02 -5.77 -2.09
CA ALA A 192 -14.62 -5.71 -1.68
C ALA A 192 -13.97 -7.10 -1.66
N ILE A 193 -14.68 -8.12 -1.14
CA ILE A 193 -14.21 -9.51 -1.19
C ILE A 193 -14.01 -10.00 -2.64
N LYS A 194 -14.92 -9.68 -3.57
CA LYS A 194 -14.75 -10.03 -4.99
C LYS A 194 -13.49 -9.38 -5.59
N HIS A 195 -13.16 -8.15 -5.19
CA HIS A 195 -11.92 -7.50 -5.63
C HIS A 195 -10.68 -8.24 -5.08
N LEU A 196 -10.66 -8.60 -3.79
CA LEU A 196 -9.56 -9.38 -3.20
C LEU A 196 -9.39 -10.76 -3.89
N ILE A 197 -10.49 -11.44 -4.19
CA ILE A 197 -10.50 -12.71 -4.92
C ILE A 197 -9.92 -12.53 -6.33
N ALA A 198 -10.32 -11.48 -7.05
CA ALA A 198 -9.82 -11.18 -8.39
C ALA A 198 -8.32 -10.87 -8.39
N ALA A 199 -7.84 -10.10 -7.40
CA ALA A 199 -6.43 -9.82 -7.22
C ALA A 199 -5.62 -11.10 -6.92
N ARG A 200 -6.11 -11.96 -6.02
CA ARG A 200 -5.46 -13.25 -5.75
C ARG A 200 -5.44 -14.15 -6.98
N LEU A 201 -6.54 -14.18 -7.76
CA LEU A 201 -6.62 -14.98 -8.97
C LEU A 201 -5.58 -14.51 -10.01
N ALA A 202 -5.43 -13.19 -10.18
CA ALA A 202 -4.39 -12.64 -11.05
C ALA A 202 -2.98 -13.05 -10.61
N ALA A 203 -2.71 -13.03 -9.29
CA ALA A 203 -1.43 -13.46 -8.75
C ALA A 203 -1.17 -14.96 -8.95
N ASP A 204 -2.18 -15.82 -8.72
CA ASP A 204 -2.07 -17.27 -8.94
C ASP A 204 -1.86 -17.59 -10.44
N VAL A 205 -2.52 -16.85 -11.35
CA VAL A 205 -2.33 -16.95 -12.80
C VAL A 205 -0.91 -16.54 -13.21
N CYS A 206 -0.39 -15.46 -12.64
CA CYS A 206 0.99 -15.01 -12.85
C CYS A 206 2.03 -15.90 -12.12
N ASP A 207 1.58 -16.89 -11.34
CA ASP A 207 2.42 -17.76 -10.50
C ASP A 207 3.27 -17.01 -9.46
N VAL A 208 2.83 -15.84 -9.00
CA VAL A 208 3.58 -15.02 -8.02
C VAL A 208 2.94 -15.11 -6.64
N PRO A 209 3.70 -15.38 -5.55
CA PRO A 209 3.17 -15.40 -4.19
C PRO A 209 2.92 -14.00 -3.59
N MET A 210 2.35 -13.10 -4.40
CA MET A 210 2.12 -11.68 -4.10
C MET A 210 1.53 -11.46 -2.72
N ILE A 211 2.06 -10.47 -1.98
CA ILE A 211 1.46 -10.03 -0.72
C ILE A 211 0.22 -9.16 -1.03
N LEU A 212 -0.97 -9.65 -0.70
CA LEU A 212 -2.24 -8.94 -0.88
C LEU A 212 -2.67 -8.27 0.44
N ILE A 213 -2.91 -6.97 0.39
CA ILE A 213 -3.35 -6.19 1.55
C ILE A 213 -4.79 -5.72 1.32
N ALA A 214 -5.69 -6.02 2.26
CA ALA A 214 -7.04 -5.46 2.23
C ALA A 214 -7.11 -4.22 3.11
N ARG A 215 -7.40 -3.07 2.50
CA ARG A 215 -7.65 -1.82 3.19
C ARG A 215 -9.15 -1.63 3.41
N THR A 216 -9.53 -1.14 4.59
CA THR A 216 -10.89 -0.64 4.84
C THR A 216 -10.87 0.85 5.21
N ASP A 217 -11.81 1.60 4.65
CA ASP A 217 -12.03 3.02 4.91
C ASP A 217 -13.22 3.30 5.85
N ALA A 218 -13.85 2.23 6.37
CA ALA A 218 -15.07 2.29 7.16
C ALA A 218 -14.93 2.99 8.52
N ASN A 219 -13.70 3.27 8.97
CA ASN A 219 -13.50 4.06 10.18
C ASN A 219 -14.03 5.49 10.03
N ALA A 220 -13.98 6.07 8.82
CA ALA A 220 -14.46 7.43 8.57
C ALA A 220 -15.47 7.55 7.41
N ALA A 221 -15.68 6.49 6.62
CA ALA A 221 -16.65 6.52 5.52
C ALA A 221 -18.09 6.36 6.03
N ALA A 222 -18.88 7.43 5.90
CA ALA A 222 -20.26 7.49 6.40
C ALA A 222 -21.32 7.17 5.32
N LEU A 223 -20.90 6.70 4.15
CA LEU A 223 -21.78 6.36 3.03
C LEU A 223 -21.49 4.95 2.52
N LEU A 224 -22.52 4.26 2.03
CA LEU A 224 -22.48 2.93 1.42
C LEU A 224 -23.33 2.93 0.15
N THR A 225 -22.82 2.33 -0.93
CA THR A 225 -23.51 2.34 -2.22
C THR A 225 -24.86 1.63 -2.22
N ASN A 226 -24.99 0.49 -1.53
CA ASN A 226 -26.23 -0.28 -1.42
C ASN A 226 -26.22 -1.22 -0.19
N ASP A 227 -27.38 -1.73 0.20
CA ASP A 227 -27.65 -2.54 1.39
C ASP A 227 -27.82 -4.05 1.13
N VAL A 228 -27.33 -4.53 -0.02
CA VAL A 228 -27.52 -5.92 -0.47
C VAL A 228 -26.86 -6.95 0.45
N ASP A 229 -25.75 -6.57 1.10
CA ASP A 229 -24.95 -7.45 1.95
C ASP A 229 -25.42 -7.37 3.40
N GLU A 230 -25.83 -8.51 3.96
CA GLU A 230 -26.39 -8.58 5.31
C GLU A 230 -25.40 -8.12 6.38
N ARG A 231 -24.10 -8.30 6.14
CA ARG A 231 -23.01 -7.89 7.05
C ARG A 231 -22.92 -6.38 7.21
N ASP A 232 -23.39 -5.62 6.23
CA ASP A 232 -23.36 -4.17 6.27
C ASP A 232 -24.61 -3.57 6.92
N ARG A 233 -25.70 -4.35 7.03
CA ARG A 233 -27.02 -3.86 7.47
C ARG A 233 -27.01 -3.33 8.90
N GLU A 234 -26.22 -3.93 9.78
CA GLU A 234 -26.15 -3.47 11.17
C GLU A 234 -25.73 -2.00 11.27
N PHE A 235 -24.90 -1.50 10.34
CA PHE A 235 -24.36 -0.14 10.36
C PHE A 235 -25.25 0.90 9.70
N LEU A 236 -26.30 0.49 8.97
CA LEU A 236 -27.22 1.40 8.29
C LEU A 236 -27.95 2.29 9.31
N THR A 237 -28.13 3.57 8.97
CA THR A 237 -28.95 4.49 9.78
C THR A 237 -30.41 4.51 9.33
N GLY A 238 -30.72 3.96 8.15
CA GLY A 238 -32.03 4.05 7.49
C GLY A 238 -32.18 5.28 6.59
N GLU A 239 -31.23 6.22 6.60
CA GLU A 239 -31.26 7.41 5.77
C GLU A 239 -30.55 7.20 4.42
N ARG A 240 -30.97 7.97 3.41
CA ARG A 240 -30.35 7.99 2.08
C ARG A 240 -29.97 9.40 1.64
N THR A 241 -28.98 9.50 0.74
CA THR A 241 -28.59 10.75 0.07
C THR A 241 -29.36 10.94 -1.25
N PRO A 242 -29.37 12.16 -1.84
CA PRO A 242 -30.00 12.40 -3.15
C PRO A 242 -29.45 11.54 -4.29
N GLU A 243 -28.16 11.18 -4.23
CA GLU A 243 -27.48 10.27 -5.18
C GLU A 243 -27.92 8.82 -5.00
N GLY A 244 -28.64 8.51 -3.92
CA GLY A 244 -29.14 7.19 -3.59
C GLY A 244 -28.22 6.37 -2.68
N PHE A 245 -27.12 6.93 -2.17
CA PHE A 245 -26.28 6.23 -1.20
C PHE A 245 -26.98 6.08 0.14
N PHE A 246 -26.65 5.01 0.87
CA PHE A 246 -27.12 4.76 2.22
C PHE A 246 -26.17 5.40 3.22
N ARG A 247 -26.70 6.01 4.28
CA ARG A 247 -25.88 6.48 5.40
C ARG A 247 -25.57 5.32 6.34
N VAL A 248 -24.31 5.27 6.77
CA VAL A 248 -23.81 4.27 7.73
C VAL A 248 -23.16 4.94 8.93
N ARG A 249 -23.20 4.25 10.08
CA ARG A 249 -22.47 4.63 11.29
C ARG A 249 -21.00 4.25 11.11
N ALA A 250 -20.22 5.19 10.57
CA ALA A 250 -18.78 5.08 10.46
C ALA A 250 -18.12 4.91 11.83
N GLY A 251 -16.97 4.24 11.86
CA GLY A 251 -16.15 4.10 13.06
C GLY A 251 -15.45 2.76 13.15
N LEU A 252 -14.71 2.56 14.23
CA LEU A 252 -13.87 1.39 14.42
C LEU A 252 -14.65 0.07 14.40
N ASP A 253 -15.90 0.05 14.89
CA ASP A 253 -16.73 -1.15 14.92
C ASP A 253 -17.03 -1.65 13.50
N GLN A 254 -17.35 -0.72 12.59
CA GLN A 254 -17.57 -1.04 11.18
C GLN A 254 -16.27 -1.49 10.50
N ALA A 255 -15.15 -0.83 10.81
CA ALA A 255 -13.84 -1.22 10.31
C ALA A 255 -13.43 -2.63 10.78
N ILE A 256 -13.67 -2.99 12.04
CA ILE A 256 -13.40 -4.32 12.60
C ILE A 256 -14.26 -5.38 11.91
N ALA A 257 -15.57 -5.13 11.72
CA ALA A 257 -16.46 -6.08 11.06
C ALA A 257 -16.02 -6.38 9.62
N ARG A 258 -15.60 -5.35 8.89
CA ARG A 258 -15.06 -5.47 7.53
C ARG A 258 -13.72 -6.18 7.50
N ALA A 259 -12.80 -5.80 8.38
CA ALA A 259 -11.51 -6.45 8.55
C ALA A 259 -11.65 -7.97 8.78
N GLN A 260 -12.56 -8.37 9.67
CA GLN A 260 -12.85 -9.79 9.94
C GLN A 260 -13.42 -10.51 8.71
N SER A 261 -14.21 -9.82 7.88
CA SER A 261 -14.74 -10.36 6.63
C SER A 261 -13.66 -10.49 5.53
N TYR A 262 -12.66 -9.61 5.53
CA TYR A 262 -11.58 -9.60 4.54
C TYR A 262 -10.41 -10.51 4.92
N ALA A 263 -10.20 -10.78 6.20
CA ALA A 263 -9.06 -11.54 6.73
C ALA A 263 -8.81 -12.88 6.03
N PRO A 264 -9.82 -13.70 5.65
CA PRO A 264 -9.57 -14.94 4.93
C PRO A 264 -9.01 -14.74 3.51
N PHE A 265 -9.19 -13.57 2.90
CA PHE A 265 -8.86 -13.32 1.50
C PHE A 265 -7.60 -12.47 1.30
N ALA A 266 -6.99 -11.98 2.39
CA ALA A 266 -5.82 -11.11 2.37
C ALA A 266 -4.70 -11.61 3.29
N ASP A 267 -3.47 -11.32 2.91
CA ASP A 267 -2.28 -11.62 3.71
C ASP A 267 -2.16 -10.63 4.89
N MET A 268 -2.48 -9.35 4.64
CA MET A 268 -2.49 -8.30 5.67
C MET A 268 -3.78 -7.48 5.63
N ILE A 269 -4.17 -6.93 6.78
CA ILE A 269 -5.30 -6.00 6.89
C ILE A 269 -4.80 -4.60 7.27
N TRP A 270 -5.38 -3.58 6.64
CA TRP A 270 -5.12 -2.17 6.94
C TRP A 270 -6.45 -1.47 7.24
N CYS A 271 -6.57 -0.88 8.42
CA CYS A 271 -7.64 0.08 8.74
C CYS A 271 -7.12 1.49 8.54
N GLU A 272 -7.73 2.27 7.65
CA GLU A 272 -7.34 3.67 7.48
C GLU A 272 -7.88 4.51 8.64
N THR A 273 -7.01 5.34 9.22
CA THR A 273 -7.28 6.12 10.44
C THR A 273 -7.05 7.60 10.18
N SER A 274 -7.87 8.47 10.78
CA SER A 274 -7.74 9.92 10.64
C SER A 274 -6.77 10.57 11.63
N GLU A 275 -6.34 9.83 12.66
CA GLU A 275 -5.44 10.31 13.72
C GLU A 275 -4.46 9.19 14.15
N PRO A 276 -3.21 9.51 14.54
CA PRO A 276 -2.27 8.57 15.11
C PRO A 276 -2.66 8.21 16.55
N ASN A 277 -3.49 7.18 16.70
CA ASN A 277 -4.04 6.75 17.98
C ASN A 277 -3.67 5.28 18.30
N LEU A 278 -2.72 5.09 19.22
CA LEU A 278 -2.28 3.74 19.63
C LEU A 278 -3.36 2.94 20.36
N ALA A 279 -4.29 3.59 21.07
CA ALA A 279 -5.37 2.89 21.75
C ALA A 279 -6.40 2.34 20.75
N GLU A 280 -6.72 3.13 19.72
CA GLU A 280 -7.56 2.68 18.60
C GLU A 280 -6.90 1.55 17.82
N ALA A 281 -5.60 1.69 17.50
CA ALA A 281 -4.82 0.67 16.83
C ALA A 281 -4.79 -0.65 17.64
N LYS A 282 -4.55 -0.56 18.95
CA LYS A 282 -4.58 -1.72 19.84
C LYS A 282 -5.95 -2.39 19.85
N ARG A 283 -7.04 -1.63 19.98
CA ARG A 283 -8.41 -2.16 19.96
C ARG A 283 -8.72 -2.87 18.65
N PHE A 284 -8.30 -2.30 17.51
CA PHE A 284 -8.47 -2.93 16.20
C PHE A 284 -7.73 -4.27 16.12
N ALA A 285 -6.44 -4.27 16.49
CA ALA A 285 -5.59 -5.45 16.47
C ALA A 285 -6.16 -6.58 17.35
N GLU A 286 -6.47 -6.29 18.62
CA GLU A 286 -7.02 -7.27 19.56
C GLU A 286 -8.33 -7.90 19.06
N ASN A 287 -9.23 -7.11 18.47
CA ASN A 287 -10.50 -7.62 17.94
C ASN A 287 -10.33 -8.46 16.67
N LEU A 288 -9.34 -8.16 15.83
CA LEU A 288 -9.03 -9.00 14.68
C LEU A 288 -8.35 -10.29 15.11
N HIS A 289 -7.33 -10.19 15.96
CA HIS A 289 -6.53 -11.32 16.45
C HIS A 289 -7.32 -12.28 17.33
N ALA A 290 -8.38 -11.82 17.99
CA ALA A 290 -9.33 -12.71 18.68
C ALA A 290 -9.95 -13.77 17.76
N LYS A 291 -10.10 -13.48 16.45
CA LYS A 291 -10.60 -14.43 15.44
C LYS A 291 -9.50 -14.97 14.52
N PHE A 292 -8.45 -14.17 14.28
CA PHE A 292 -7.35 -14.50 13.37
C PHE A 292 -5.99 -14.17 14.04
N PRO A 293 -5.51 -15.00 14.99
CA PRO A 293 -4.36 -14.67 15.84
C PRO A 293 -3.08 -14.31 15.08
N ASP A 294 -2.85 -14.97 13.93
CA ASP A 294 -1.64 -14.78 13.12
C ASP A 294 -1.82 -13.75 11.99
N LYS A 295 -2.93 -13.01 11.96
CA LYS A 295 -3.22 -12.08 10.86
C LYS A 295 -2.31 -10.85 10.94
N LEU A 296 -1.49 -10.67 9.92
CA LEU A 296 -0.62 -9.51 9.80
C LEU A 296 -1.44 -8.22 9.59
N LEU A 297 -0.95 -7.13 10.18
CA LEU A 297 -1.57 -5.82 10.02
C LEU A 297 -0.61 -4.85 9.32
N ALA A 298 -1.19 -3.87 8.62
CA ALA A 298 -0.46 -2.74 8.05
C ALA A 298 -1.01 -1.41 8.59
N TYR A 299 -0.14 -0.41 8.73
CA TYR A 299 -0.48 0.88 9.30
C TYR A 299 0.13 2.05 8.50
N ASN A 300 -0.73 2.99 8.10
CA ASN A 300 -0.32 4.23 7.48
C ASN A 300 0.00 5.29 8.55
N CYS A 301 1.28 5.61 8.71
CA CYS A 301 1.75 6.75 9.51
C CYS A 301 1.56 8.04 8.71
N SER A 302 0.31 8.48 8.58
CA SER A 302 -0.07 9.53 7.64
C SER A 302 0.62 10.88 7.92
N PRO A 303 1.14 11.55 6.88
CA PRO A 303 1.66 12.91 7.00
C PRO A 303 0.55 13.96 7.07
N SER A 304 -0.71 13.59 6.82
CA SER A 304 -1.86 14.47 7.05
C SER A 304 -2.14 14.68 8.54
N PHE A 305 -1.56 13.86 9.42
CA PHE A 305 -1.62 14.08 10.86
C PHE A 305 -0.71 15.26 11.26
N ASN A 306 -1.21 16.12 12.14
CA ASN A 306 -0.35 17.08 12.82
C ASN A 306 0.31 16.41 14.04
N TRP A 307 1.37 15.61 13.78
CA TRP A 307 2.04 14.77 14.79
C TRP A 307 2.40 15.51 16.08
N LYS A 308 3.08 16.66 15.99
CA LYS A 308 3.49 17.44 17.18
C LYS A 308 2.34 18.11 17.92
N ARG A 309 1.19 18.29 17.27
CA ARG A 309 -0.01 18.81 17.92
C ARG A 309 -0.75 17.72 18.71
N GLN A 310 -0.64 16.47 18.28
CA GLN A 310 -1.40 15.35 18.84
C GLN A 310 -0.59 14.48 19.80
N LEU A 311 0.73 14.37 19.60
CA LEU A 311 1.62 13.52 20.38
C LEU A 311 2.88 14.29 20.83
N ASP A 312 3.37 13.96 22.02
CA ASP A 312 4.67 14.42 22.50
C ASP A 312 5.83 13.70 21.78
N SER A 313 7.04 14.24 21.90
CA SER A 313 8.22 13.71 21.17
C SER A 313 8.60 12.28 21.58
N ALA A 314 8.42 11.90 22.84
CA ALA A 314 8.71 10.54 23.30
C ALA A 314 7.68 9.54 22.74
N SER A 315 6.41 9.94 22.68
CA SER A 315 5.33 9.18 22.05
C SER A 315 5.53 8.99 20.55
N ILE A 316 5.96 10.03 19.83
CA ILE A 316 6.30 9.93 18.40
C ILE A 316 7.47 8.95 18.20
N ALA A 317 8.54 9.06 18.99
CA ALA A 317 9.74 8.24 18.83
C ALA A 317 9.49 6.73 19.03
N LYS A 318 8.52 6.35 19.87
CA LYS A 318 8.16 4.94 20.10
C LYS A 318 7.00 4.44 19.25
N PHE A 319 6.31 5.31 18.50
CA PHE A 319 5.02 5.01 17.87
C PHE A 319 5.05 3.74 17.00
N GLN A 320 6.01 3.64 16.09
CA GLN A 320 6.12 2.48 15.19
C GLN A 320 6.49 1.19 15.92
N ARG A 321 7.31 1.28 16.97
CA ARG A 321 7.69 0.12 17.78
C ARG A 321 6.48 -0.44 18.55
N GLU A 322 5.65 0.44 19.13
CA GLU A 322 4.42 0.04 19.82
C GLU A 322 3.44 -0.61 18.83
N LEU A 323 3.28 -0.05 17.62
CA LEU A 323 2.50 -0.67 16.55
C LEU A 323 3.04 -2.05 16.15
N GLY A 324 4.36 -2.20 16.02
CA GLY A 324 5.00 -3.48 15.68
C GLY A 324 4.66 -4.57 16.70
N ALA A 325 4.67 -4.23 17.99
CA ALA A 325 4.29 -5.13 19.09
C ALA A 325 2.80 -5.55 19.06
N MET A 326 1.93 -4.77 18.41
CA MET A 326 0.51 -5.07 18.20
C MET A 326 0.25 -5.88 16.92
N GLY A 327 1.29 -6.25 16.15
CA GLY A 327 1.16 -7.01 14.90
C GLY A 327 1.08 -6.18 13.62
N TYR A 328 1.28 -4.86 13.70
CA TYR A 328 1.45 -4.00 12.52
C TYR A 328 2.84 -4.17 11.91
N LYS A 329 2.98 -5.22 11.09
CA LYS A 329 4.24 -5.67 10.50
C LYS A 329 4.68 -4.87 9.28
N PHE A 330 3.78 -4.14 8.62
CA PHE A 330 4.13 -3.21 7.55
C PHE A 330 3.66 -1.79 7.89
N GLN A 331 4.59 -0.85 7.99
CA GLN A 331 4.28 0.52 8.40
C GLN A 331 4.88 1.51 7.42
N PHE A 332 4.12 2.51 6.99
CA PHE A 332 4.56 3.38 5.91
C PHE A 332 4.06 4.81 6.04
N VAL A 333 4.82 5.76 5.50
CA VAL A 333 4.40 7.16 5.35
C VAL A 333 4.07 7.40 3.88
N THR A 334 2.78 7.52 3.57
CA THR A 334 2.27 7.57 2.19
C THR A 334 2.83 8.72 1.35
N LEU A 335 2.95 9.93 1.92
CA LEU A 335 3.32 11.14 1.17
C LEU A 335 4.76 11.62 1.43
N ALA A 336 5.64 10.78 1.98
CA ALA A 336 7.01 11.16 2.33
C ALA A 336 7.78 11.77 1.16
N GLY A 337 7.82 11.10 0.01
CA GLY A 337 8.47 11.59 -1.21
C GLY A 337 7.92 12.92 -1.73
N PHE A 338 6.60 13.14 -1.67
CA PHE A 338 5.96 14.39 -2.08
C PHE A 338 6.40 15.54 -1.18
N HIS A 339 6.34 15.37 0.15
CA HIS A 339 6.77 16.40 1.09
C HIS A 339 8.27 16.68 0.96
N ALA A 340 9.10 15.64 0.89
CA ALA A 340 10.55 15.79 0.75
C ALA A 340 10.93 16.55 -0.53
N LEU A 341 10.32 16.19 -1.66
CA LEU A 341 10.58 16.83 -2.96
C LEU A 341 10.13 18.30 -2.98
N ASN A 342 8.90 18.57 -2.55
CA ASN A 342 8.35 19.93 -2.62
C ASN A 342 9.03 20.87 -1.62
N ALA A 343 9.30 20.40 -0.40
CA ALA A 343 9.95 21.22 0.62
C ALA A 343 11.41 21.55 0.26
N SER A 344 12.18 20.56 -0.22
CA SER A 344 13.59 20.79 -0.60
C SER A 344 13.69 21.77 -1.77
N MET A 345 12.87 21.58 -2.82
CA MET A 345 12.86 22.45 -3.99
C MET A 345 12.39 23.86 -3.65
N PHE A 346 11.34 24.01 -2.83
CA PHE A 346 10.85 25.32 -2.40
C PHE A 346 11.91 26.09 -1.60
N ASN A 347 12.56 25.44 -0.63
CA ASN A 347 13.60 26.08 0.17
C ASN A 347 14.79 26.51 -0.69
N LEU A 348 15.28 25.62 -1.57
CA LEU A 348 16.37 25.96 -2.50
C LEU A 348 15.98 27.12 -3.41
N ALA A 349 14.81 27.08 -4.04
CA ALA A 349 14.36 28.13 -4.96
C ALA A 349 14.18 29.48 -4.27
N ARG A 350 13.63 29.47 -3.04
CA ARG A 350 13.47 30.69 -2.21
C ARG A 350 14.83 31.30 -1.90
N ASP A 351 15.78 30.50 -1.45
CA ASP A 351 17.09 31.00 -1.03
C ASP A 351 17.96 31.37 -2.25
N TYR A 352 17.83 30.64 -3.37
CA TYR A 352 18.50 30.92 -4.64
C TYR A 352 18.01 32.21 -5.29
N ARG A 353 16.72 32.56 -5.16
CA ARG A 353 16.19 33.86 -5.61
C ARG A 353 16.96 35.03 -4.99
N ASP A 354 17.33 34.92 -3.71
CA ASP A 354 17.94 36.00 -2.94
C ASP A 354 19.48 35.94 -2.94
N HIS A 355 20.08 34.74 -3.08
CA HIS A 355 21.52 34.51 -2.90
C HIS A 355 22.22 33.77 -4.05
N GLY A 356 21.50 33.35 -5.09
CA GLY A 356 22.05 32.64 -6.25
C GLY A 356 22.90 31.41 -5.86
N MET A 357 24.11 31.32 -6.44
CA MET A 357 25.01 30.18 -6.23
C MET A 357 25.39 29.94 -4.77
N ALA A 358 25.33 30.94 -3.88
CA ALA A 358 25.58 30.72 -2.46
C ALA A 358 24.54 29.77 -1.84
N ALA A 359 23.27 29.87 -2.24
CA ALA A 359 22.23 28.95 -1.78
C ALA A 359 22.45 27.52 -2.31
N TYR A 360 22.87 27.40 -3.57
CA TYR A 360 23.17 26.08 -4.15
C TYR A 360 24.41 25.43 -3.50
N ALA A 361 25.45 26.21 -3.21
CA ALA A 361 26.64 25.71 -2.52
C ALA A 361 26.30 25.14 -1.13
N VAL A 362 25.35 25.73 -0.39
CA VAL A 362 24.89 25.17 0.89
C VAL A 362 24.27 23.79 0.73
N LEU A 363 23.49 23.56 -0.33
CA LEU A 363 22.96 22.24 -0.64
C LEU A 363 24.09 21.26 -0.99
N GLN A 364 25.03 21.68 -1.85
CA GLN A 364 26.17 20.85 -2.25
C GLN A 364 27.06 20.44 -1.06
N GLU A 365 27.35 21.37 -0.15
CA GLU A 365 28.10 21.06 1.07
C GLU A 365 27.34 20.11 1.99
N ALA A 366 26.01 20.23 2.06
CA ALA A 366 25.19 19.27 2.80
C ALA A 366 25.22 17.86 2.18
N GLU A 367 25.33 17.76 0.85
CA GLU A 367 25.53 16.47 0.16
C GLU A 367 26.89 15.85 0.51
N PHE A 368 27.99 16.63 0.44
CA PHE A 368 29.32 16.12 0.82
C PHE A 368 29.41 15.69 2.29
N ALA A 369 28.67 16.35 3.19
CA ALA A 369 28.63 15.97 4.60
C ALA A 369 27.83 14.69 4.88
N ALA A 370 27.04 14.22 3.91
CA ALA A 370 26.18 13.04 4.02
C ALA A 370 26.74 11.79 3.31
N GLU A 371 27.81 11.94 2.51
CA GLU A 371 28.64 10.85 2.00
C GLU A 371 29.53 10.25 3.09
#